data_AF-A0A8J7FB74-F1
#
_entry.id   AF-A0A8J7FB74-F1
#
_cell.length_a   1.000
_cell.length_b   1.000
_cell.length_c   1.000
_cell.angle_alpha   90.00
_cell.angle_beta   90.00
_cell.angle_gamma   90.00
#
_symmetry.space_group_name_H-M   'P 1'
#
loop_
_entity.id
_entity.type
_entity.pdbx_description
1 polymer ?
#
loop_
_entity_poly.entity_id
_entity_poly.type
_entity_poly.pdbx_seq_one_letter_code
_entity_poly.pdbx_strand_id
1 'polypeptide(L)'
;MPSFSKQSQQQLKTCHHDLQSIFAAVERAVDCEISCGHRSHDEQEQAYEEGRSGFHWPESHHNDKPSMAVDVTPVDIDEDDMRRWYWFGGYVRGLADRLYDEGVVTHRLHWSGEQGDPELSKYPHFEIYLPH
;
A
#
# COMPACT_ATOMS: atom_id res chain seq x y z
N MET A 1 13.89 13.97 9.46
CA MET A 1 12.76 13.54 8.61
C MET A 1 12.76 12.03 8.65
N PRO A 2 11.58 11.39 8.61
CA PRO A 2 11.50 9.98 8.28
C PRO A 2 12.28 9.71 7.00
N SER A 3 12.85 8.52 6.91
CA SER A 3 13.49 8.03 5.68
C SER A 3 13.22 6.54 5.61
N PHE A 4 12.60 6.09 4.52
CA PHE A 4 12.39 4.68 4.23
C PHE A 4 13.73 3.94 4.34
N SER A 5 13.67 2.75 4.95
CA SER A 5 14.77 1.80 4.97
C SER A 5 15.21 1.44 3.55
N LYS A 6 16.43 0.92 3.38
CA LYS A 6 16.90 0.43 2.07
C LYS A 6 15.96 -0.63 1.48
N GLN A 7 15.34 -1.44 2.33
CA GLN A 7 14.37 -2.47 1.94
C GLN A 7 13.06 -1.84 1.45
N SER A 8 12.48 -0.90 2.19
CA SER A 8 11.25 -0.22 1.77
C SER A 8 11.46 0.58 0.47
N GLN A 9 12.62 1.20 0.29
CA GLN A 9 12.99 1.83 -1.00
C GLN A 9 13.17 0.83 -2.15
N GLN A 10 13.59 -0.41 -1.88
CA GLN A 10 13.68 -1.47 -2.89
C GLN A 10 12.29 -1.98 -3.27
N GLN A 11 11.42 -2.21 -2.29
CA GLN A 11 10.03 -2.60 -2.51
C GLN A 11 9.28 -1.53 -3.31
N LEU A 12 9.33 -0.26 -2.89
CA LEU A 12 8.62 0.84 -3.58
C LEU A 12 9.02 0.98 -5.06
N LYS A 13 10.29 0.75 -5.41
CA LYS A 13 10.78 0.81 -6.80
C LYS A 13 10.17 -0.24 -7.73
N THR A 14 9.51 -1.26 -7.19
CA THR A 14 8.78 -2.27 -7.98
C THR A 14 7.33 -1.89 -8.24
N CYS A 15 6.77 -0.93 -7.49
CA CYS A 15 5.43 -0.40 -7.65
C CYS A 15 5.32 0.60 -8.80
N HIS A 16 4.10 0.86 -9.26
CA HIS A 16 3.78 1.87 -10.26
C HIS A 16 4.22 3.28 -9.81
N HIS A 17 4.57 4.15 -10.76
CA HIS A 17 5.16 5.47 -10.49
C HIS A 17 4.25 6.40 -9.66
N ASP A 18 2.93 6.22 -9.73
CA ASP A 18 1.98 6.93 -8.88
C ASP A 18 2.06 6.47 -7.42
N LEU A 19 2.19 5.17 -7.16
CA LEU A 19 2.45 4.65 -5.80
C LEU A 19 3.81 5.16 -5.27
N GLN A 20 4.84 5.20 -6.12
CA GLN A 20 6.14 5.78 -5.75
C GLN A 20 6.00 7.25 -5.34
N SER A 21 5.23 8.05 -6.09
CA SER A 21 4.99 9.47 -5.82
C SER A 21 4.15 9.69 -4.55
N ILE A 22 3.10 8.89 -4.35
CA ILE A 22 2.24 8.95 -3.15
C ILE A 22 3.07 8.62 -1.91
N PHE A 23 3.75 7.48 -1.87
CA PHE A 23 4.45 7.05 -0.66
C PHE A 23 5.71 7.88 -0.36
N ALA A 24 6.39 8.41 -1.37
CA ALA A 24 7.44 9.43 -1.18
C ALA A 24 6.92 10.79 -0.65
N ALA A 25 5.60 11.00 -0.66
CA ALA A 25 4.95 12.12 0.01
C ALA A 25 4.43 11.73 1.42
N VAL A 26 3.90 10.51 1.60
CA VAL A 26 3.47 9.96 2.91
C VAL A 26 4.65 9.96 3.89
N GLU A 27 5.78 9.41 3.46
CA GLU A 27 7.04 9.29 4.22
C GLU A 27 7.45 10.63 4.85
N ARG A 28 7.24 11.77 4.19
CA ARG A 28 7.65 13.09 4.70
C ARG A 28 6.89 13.53 5.96
N ALA A 29 5.74 12.91 6.24
CA ALA A 29 4.85 13.25 7.34
C ALA A 29 4.64 12.11 8.34
N VAL A 30 4.85 10.85 7.94
CA VAL A 30 4.62 9.67 8.78
C VAL A 30 5.78 8.68 8.60
N ASP A 31 6.46 8.35 9.70
CA ASP A 31 7.36 7.19 9.75
C ASP A 31 6.56 5.92 9.43
N CYS A 32 6.90 5.26 8.33
CA CYS A 32 6.25 4.05 7.85
C CYS A 32 7.25 3.16 7.12
N GLU A 33 6.93 1.88 7.02
CA GLU A 33 7.72 0.86 6.32
C GLU A 33 6.88 0.21 5.23
N ILE A 34 7.51 0.02 4.07
CA ILE A 34 6.94 -0.74 2.97
C ILE A 34 7.45 -2.17 3.09
N SER A 35 6.53 -3.11 3.28
CA SER A 35 6.83 -4.54 3.45
C SER A 35 6.80 -5.28 2.11
N CYS A 36 5.90 -4.91 1.19
CA CYS A 36 5.76 -5.57 -0.11
C CYS A 36 5.39 -4.57 -1.23
N GLY A 37 6.08 -4.69 -2.37
CA GLY A 37 5.69 -4.09 -3.66
C GLY A 37 5.22 -5.17 -4.62
N HIS A 38 6.00 -5.46 -5.66
CA HIS A 38 5.76 -6.60 -6.55
C HIS A 38 6.06 -7.93 -5.85
N ARG A 39 5.14 -8.89 -5.97
CA ARG A 39 5.39 -10.31 -5.68
C ARG A 39 5.61 -11.04 -7.00
N SER A 40 6.54 -11.99 -7.02
CA SER A 40 6.67 -13.00 -8.08
C SER A 40 5.67 -14.15 -7.90
N HIS A 41 5.64 -15.08 -8.86
CA HIS A 41 4.83 -16.31 -8.80
C HIS A 41 5.02 -17.06 -7.48
N ASP A 42 6.27 -17.38 -7.14
CA ASP A 42 6.58 -18.21 -5.97
C ASP A 42 6.24 -17.48 -4.66
N GLU A 43 6.46 -16.16 -4.60
CA GLU A 43 6.07 -15.32 -3.45
C GLU A 43 4.55 -15.19 -3.31
N GLN A 44 3.80 -15.20 -4.41
CA GLN A 44 2.34 -15.13 -4.41
C GLN A 44 1.70 -16.46 -3.99
N GLU A 45 2.17 -17.58 -4.54
CA GLU A 45 1.71 -18.92 -4.15
C GLU A 45 2.06 -19.19 -2.68
N GLN A 46 3.26 -18.82 -2.23
CA GLN A 46 3.61 -18.90 -0.81
C GLN A 46 2.67 -18.04 0.06
N ALA A 47 2.39 -16.79 -0.35
CA ALA A 47 1.45 -15.93 0.39
C ALA A 47 0.02 -16.49 0.43
N TYR A 48 -0.41 -17.22 -0.60
CA TYR A 48 -1.70 -17.92 -0.63
C TYR A 48 -1.70 -19.15 0.30
N GLU A 49 -0.68 -20.01 0.21
CA GLU A 49 -0.51 -21.18 1.11
C GLU A 49 -0.43 -20.78 2.59
N GLU A 50 0.17 -19.64 2.89
CA GLU A 50 0.30 -19.07 4.24
C GLU A 50 -0.95 -18.27 4.68
N GLY A 51 -1.99 -18.17 3.84
CA GLY A 51 -3.23 -17.45 4.13
C GLY A 51 -3.10 -15.92 4.21
N ARG A 52 -1.99 -15.35 3.74
CA ARG A 52 -1.77 -13.89 3.64
C ARG A 52 -2.35 -13.28 2.36
N SER A 53 -2.78 -14.12 1.42
CA SER A 53 -3.45 -13.75 0.18
C SER A 53 -4.67 -14.64 -0.05
N GLY A 54 -5.79 -14.06 -0.48
CA GLY A 54 -6.95 -14.82 -0.97
C GLY A 54 -6.85 -15.21 -2.46
N PHE A 55 -5.77 -14.81 -3.14
CA PHE A 55 -5.58 -14.93 -4.58
C PHE A 55 -4.38 -15.81 -4.93
N HIS A 56 -4.52 -16.66 -5.95
CA HIS A 56 -3.41 -17.33 -6.62
C HIS A 56 -2.71 -16.36 -7.59
N TRP A 57 -1.56 -16.76 -8.13
CA TRP A 57 -0.92 -16.08 -9.25
C TRP A 57 -1.75 -16.23 -10.55
N PRO A 58 -1.93 -15.18 -11.37
CA PRO A 58 -1.50 -13.79 -11.22
C PRO A 58 -2.66 -12.85 -10.80
N GLU A 59 -3.53 -13.29 -9.90
CA GLU A 59 -4.83 -12.62 -9.64
C GLU A 59 -4.73 -11.44 -8.65
N SER A 60 -3.58 -11.20 -8.00
CA SER A 60 -3.37 -10.05 -7.12
C SER A 60 -2.70 -8.87 -7.83
N HIS A 61 -3.06 -7.63 -7.49
CA HIS A 61 -2.39 -6.43 -7.98
C HIS A 61 -0.92 -6.27 -7.55
N HIS A 62 -0.43 -7.10 -6.61
CA HIS A 62 1.00 -7.29 -6.37
C HIS A 62 1.73 -8.04 -7.49
N ASN A 63 1.02 -8.78 -8.33
CA ASN A 63 1.58 -9.61 -9.41
C ASN A 63 1.80 -8.79 -10.69
N ASP A 64 1.14 -7.63 -10.81
CA ASP A 64 1.36 -6.66 -11.87
C ASP A 64 2.82 -6.18 -11.91
N LYS A 65 3.27 -5.78 -13.11
CA LYS A 65 4.64 -5.29 -13.33
C LYS A 65 4.64 -4.04 -14.21
N PRO A 66 4.77 -2.83 -13.64
CA PRO A 66 4.99 -2.54 -12.21
C PRO A 66 3.79 -2.89 -11.33
N SER A 67 4.01 -3.13 -10.03
CA SER A 67 2.94 -3.50 -9.09
C SER A 67 1.91 -2.38 -8.95
N MET A 68 0.63 -2.74 -9.05
CA MET A 68 -0.51 -1.83 -8.84
C MET A 68 -0.95 -1.80 -7.37
N ALA A 69 -0.38 -2.66 -6.54
CA ALA A 69 -0.54 -2.67 -5.08
C ALA A 69 0.78 -2.39 -4.32
N VAL A 70 0.64 -2.05 -3.04
CA VAL A 70 1.75 -1.91 -2.08
C VAL A 70 1.25 -2.12 -0.65
N ASP A 71 2.02 -2.85 0.16
CA ASP A 71 1.76 -3.08 1.58
C ASP A 71 2.64 -2.14 2.43
N VAL A 72 2.03 -1.22 3.18
CA VAL A 72 2.69 -0.15 3.97
C VAL A 72 2.12 -0.02 5.39
N THR A 73 2.98 -0.15 6.39
CA THR A 73 2.64 -0.09 7.81
C THR A 73 3.28 1.13 8.48
N PRO A 74 2.57 1.94 9.28
CA PRO A 74 3.21 3.01 10.05
C PRO A 74 4.08 2.43 11.19
N VAL A 75 5.23 3.03 11.46
CA VAL A 75 6.15 2.59 12.51
C VAL A 75 5.49 2.76 13.90
N ASP A 76 5.85 1.86 14.82
CA ASP A 76 5.35 1.78 16.20
C ASP A 76 3.81 1.69 16.30
N ILE A 77 3.15 1.02 15.34
CA ILE A 77 1.71 0.73 15.44
C ILE A 77 1.42 -0.42 16.41
N ASP A 78 0.46 -0.19 17.29
CA ASP A 78 -0.27 -1.25 17.99
C ASP A 78 -1.28 -1.84 17.00
N GLU A 79 -1.10 -3.10 16.59
CA GLU A 79 -1.94 -3.78 15.60
C GLU A 79 -3.41 -3.89 16.03
N ASP A 80 -3.69 -3.84 17.34
CA ASP A 80 -5.05 -3.85 17.89
C ASP A 80 -5.66 -2.43 18.01
N ASP A 81 -4.88 -1.35 17.88
CA ASP A 81 -5.44 0.00 17.80
C ASP A 81 -5.92 0.35 16.38
N MET A 82 -7.11 -0.15 16.05
CA MET A 82 -7.83 0.17 14.82
C MET A 82 -7.91 1.68 14.52
N ARG A 83 -7.89 2.56 15.53
CA ARG A 83 -7.95 4.02 15.31
C ARG A 83 -6.68 4.53 14.64
N ARG A 84 -5.53 3.89 14.91
CA ARG A 84 -4.24 4.20 14.27
C ARG A 84 -4.23 3.76 12.81
N TRP A 85 -4.81 2.59 12.50
CA TRP A 85 -5.04 2.12 11.14
C TRP A 85 -5.97 3.06 10.35
N TYR A 86 -7.15 3.40 10.88
CA TYR A 86 -8.07 4.35 10.23
C TYR A 86 -7.44 5.73 10.01
N TRP A 87 -6.68 6.24 10.98
CA TRP A 87 -5.95 7.49 10.81
C TRP A 87 -4.91 7.42 9.69
N PHE A 88 -4.13 6.33 9.62
CA PHE A 88 -3.10 6.17 8.60
C PHE A 88 -3.70 5.96 7.20
N GLY A 89 -4.63 5.01 7.05
CA GLY A 89 -5.31 4.75 5.79
C GLY A 89 -6.06 5.97 5.25
N GLY A 90 -6.78 6.69 6.12
CA GLY A 90 -7.45 7.95 5.78
C GLY A 90 -6.47 9.07 5.41
N TYR A 91 -5.31 9.15 6.06
CA TYR A 91 -4.25 10.11 5.71
C TYR A 91 -3.66 9.81 4.32
N VAL A 92 -3.32 8.54 4.03
CA VAL A 92 -2.79 8.11 2.74
C VAL A 92 -3.81 8.37 1.63
N ARG A 93 -5.08 7.98 1.85
CA ARG A 93 -6.21 8.23 0.93
C ARG A 93 -6.35 9.71 0.59
N GLY A 94 -6.47 10.58 1.60
CA GLY A 94 -6.63 12.03 1.41
C GLY A 94 -5.40 12.74 0.85
N LEU A 95 -4.20 12.18 1.00
CA LEU A 95 -3.00 12.64 0.31
C LEU A 95 -3.00 12.23 -1.17
N ALA A 96 -3.35 10.98 -1.47
CA ALA A 96 -3.43 10.47 -2.84
C ALA A 96 -4.50 11.20 -3.68
N ASP A 97 -5.71 11.39 -3.14
CA ASP A 97 -6.77 12.13 -3.85
C ASP A 97 -6.34 13.58 -4.14
N ARG A 98 -5.61 14.24 -3.23
CA ARG A 98 -5.06 15.59 -3.48
C ARG A 98 -4.01 15.59 -4.59
N LEU A 99 -3.07 14.64 -4.56
CA LEU A 99 -2.04 14.52 -5.60
C LEU A 99 -2.65 14.22 -6.98
N TYR A 100 -3.77 13.50 -7.02
CA TYR A 100 -4.55 13.27 -8.23
C TYR A 100 -5.22 14.57 -8.72
N ASP A 101 -5.91 15.29 -7.84
CA ASP A 101 -6.58 16.55 -8.18
C ASP A 101 -5.58 17.67 -8.57
N GLU A 102 -4.33 17.61 -8.05
CA GLU A 102 -3.20 18.47 -8.45
C GLU A 102 -2.51 18.03 -9.77
N GLY A 103 -2.88 16.87 -10.32
CA GLY A 103 -2.29 16.31 -11.55
C GLY A 103 -0.87 15.76 -11.38
N VAL A 104 -0.45 15.47 -10.15
CA VAL A 104 0.86 14.86 -9.82
C VAL A 104 0.85 13.35 -10.05
N VAL A 105 -0.30 12.71 -9.84
CA VAL A 105 -0.52 11.28 -10.13
C VAL A 105 -1.74 11.08 -11.04
N THR A 106 -1.76 9.98 -11.78
CA THR A 106 -2.79 9.68 -12.78
C THR A 106 -3.88 8.71 -12.31
N HIS A 107 -3.62 7.99 -11.22
CA HIS A 107 -4.56 7.03 -10.61
C HIS A 107 -5.11 7.56 -9.28
N ARG A 108 -6.32 7.12 -8.92
CA ARG A 108 -6.82 7.19 -7.54
C ARG A 108 -6.36 5.96 -6.77
N LEU A 109 -6.38 6.03 -5.43
CA LEU A 109 -5.87 4.99 -4.54
C LEU A 109 -7.00 4.48 -3.62
N HIS A 110 -7.13 3.16 -3.53
CA HIS A 110 -8.01 2.45 -2.59
C HIS A 110 -7.19 1.92 -1.41
N TRP A 111 -7.80 1.86 -0.23
CA TRP A 111 -7.26 1.19 0.95
C TRP A 111 -8.28 0.15 1.43
N SER A 112 -7.86 -1.11 1.61
CA SER A 112 -8.78 -2.21 1.95
C SER A 112 -9.58 -1.97 3.25
N GLY A 113 -9.01 -1.22 4.18
CA GLY A 113 -9.67 -0.89 5.44
C GLY A 113 -10.77 0.16 5.35
N GLU A 114 -10.99 0.82 4.20
CA GLU A 114 -11.90 1.98 4.10
C GLU A 114 -13.39 1.64 4.33
N GLN A 115 -13.78 0.37 4.18
CA GLN A 115 -15.15 -0.11 4.40
C GLN A 115 -15.47 -0.39 5.88
N GLY A 116 -14.47 -0.40 6.76
CA GLY A 116 -14.66 -0.61 8.20
C GLY A 116 -14.88 -2.06 8.65
N ASP A 117 -14.60 -3.05 7.79
CA ASP A 117 -14.52 -4.45 8.17
C ASP A 117 -13.28 -4.66 9.08
N PRO A 118 -13.42 -5.12 10.34
CA PRO A 118 -12.29 -5.21 11.27
C PRO A 118 -11.16 -6.15 10.85
N GLU A 119 -11.44 -7.19 10.06
CA GLU A 119 -10.41 -8.07 9.53
C GLU A 119 -9.65 -7.35 8.41
N LEU A 120 -10.36 -6.68 7.50
CA LEU A 120 -9.74 -5.96 6.38
C LEU A 120 -9.06 -4.64 6.79
N SER A 121 -9.56 -3.97 7.84
CA SER A 121 -9.00 -2.72 8.38
C SER A 121 -7.66 -2.89 9.10
N LYS A 122 -7.22 -4.13 9.36
CA LYS A 122 -5.87 -4.44 9.86
C LYS A 122 -4.83 -4.62 8.76
N TYR A 123 -5.22 -4.72 7.48
CA TYR A 123 -4.24 -4.90 6.41
C TYR A 123 -3.57 -3.57 6.00
N PRO A 124 -2.23 -3.58 5.82
CA PRO A 124 -1.47 -2.42 5.36
C PRO A 124 -1.62 -2.15 3.85
N HIS A 125 -2.71 -2.61 3.24
CA HIS A 125 -2.79 -2.87 1.80
C HIS A 125 -3.45 -1.72 1.01
N PHE A 126 -2.74 -1.20 0.01
CA PHE A 126 -3.18 -0.10 -0.84
C PHE A 126 -3.03 -0.44 -2.33
N GLU A 127 -4.03 -0.09 -3.12
CA GLU A 127 -4.09 -0.36 -4.56
C GLU A 127 -4.39 0.93 -5.34
N ILE A 128 -3.93 1.04 -6.59
CA ILE A 128 -4.27 2.16 -7.47
C ILE A 128 -5.12 1.75 -8.67
N TYR A 129 -6.04 2.63 -9.07
CA TYR A 129 -6.98 2.41 -10.17
C TYR A 129 -7.18 3.68 -11.00
N LEU A 130 -7.44 3.52 -12.30
CA LEU A 130 -7.89 4.62 -13.16
C LEU A 130 -9.37 4.90 -12.90
N PRO A 131 -9.77 6.14 -12.57
CA PRO A 131 -11.18 6.50 -12.51
C PRO A 131 -11.80 6.48 -13.92
N HIS A 132 -13.04 6.00 -14.02
CA HIS A 132 -13.88 5.99 -15.22
C HIS A 132 -14.64 7.31 -15.43
#